data_AF-M2ZNC2-F1
#
_entry.id   AF-M2ZNC2-F1
#
_cell.length_a   1.000
_cell.length_b   1.000
_cell.length_c   1.000
_cell.angle_alpha   90.00
_cell.angle_beta   90.00
_cell.angle_gamma   90.00
#
_symmetry.space_group_name_H-M   'P 1'
#
loop_
_entity.id
_entity.type
_entity.pdbx_description
1 polymer ?
#
loop_
_entity_poly.entity_id
_entity_poly.type
_entity_poly.pdbx_seq_one_letter_code
_entity_poly.pdbx_strand_id
1 'polypeptide(L)'
;MAEKWEELFKTVAEATHSITQLIEAANEGDDLEGPYKEIEEKRDIVVKAAEGAPSDIPDFDDEGAQLELKNAADIPVVAGNKLVTALEEKRDVWMSKKDLGKIVKEVIHTNNAVLEKPYPPANPYAPEISGKTKKLEAESNRLAKQHTKAEAEANKKE
;
A
#
# COMPACT_ATOMS: atom_id res chain seq x y z
N MET A 1 4.74 5.45 22.79
CA MET A 1 5.57 5.20 21.58
C MET A 1 4.83 4.33 20.58
N ALA A 2 4.24 3.21 21.01
CA ALA A 2 3.37 2.37 20.18
C ALA A 2 2.20 3.15 19.55
N GLU A 3 1.52 4.02 20.33
CA GLU A 3 0.39 4.84 19.84
C GLU A 3 0.73 5.71 18.61
N LYS A 4 1.93 6.30 18.55
CA LYS A 4 2.35 7.12 17.39
C LYS A 4 2.55 6.27 16.13
N TRP A 5 3.08 5.07 16.30
CA TRP A 5 3.20 4.11 15.20
C TRP A 5 1.85 3.59 14.76
N GLU A 6 0.95 3.31 15.70
CA GLU A 6 -0.42 2.90 15.40
C GLU A 6 -1.18 3.99 14.63
N GLU A 7 -1.07 5.26 15.04
CA GLU A 7 -1.68 6.39 14.34
C GLU A 7 -1.12 6.54 12.92
N LEU A 8 0.20 6.39 12.75
CA LEU A 8 0.82 6.39 11.42
C LEU A 8 0.31 5.22 10.56
N PHE A 9 0.27 4.00 11.12
CA PHE A 9 -0.23 2.80 10.43
C PHE A 9 -1.68 2.96 10.00
N LYS A 10 -2.54 3.55 10.85
CA LYS A 10 -3.91 3.90 10.50
C LYS A 10 -3.96 4.92 9.37
N THR A 11 -3.18 6.01 9.46
CA THR A 11 -3.15 7.07 8.44
C THR A 11 -2.80 6.53 7.06
N VAL A 12 -1.71 5.74 6.95
CA VAL A 12 -1.30 5.17 5.66
C VAL A 12 -2.30 4.13 5.16
N ALA A 13 -2.90 3.34 6.06
CA ALA A 13 -3.90 2.35 5.71
C ALA A 13 -5.21 2.98 5.24
N GLU A 14 -5.67 4.07 5.85
CA GLU A 14 -6.87 4.80 5.45
C GLU A 14 -6.71 5.41 4.05
N ALA A 15 -5.58 6.05 3.78
CA ALA A 15 -5.29 6.58 2.44
C ALA A 15 -5.19 5.45 1.39
N THR A 16 -4.54 4.34 1.73
CA THR A 16 -4.47 3.13 0.89
C THR A 16 -5.87 2.54 0.63
N HIS A 17 -6.73 2.53 1.65
CA HIS A 17 -8.10 2.06 1.54
C HIS A 17 -8.95 2.99 0.65
N SER A 18 -8.79 4.31 0.75
CA SER A 18 -9.46 5.25 -0.17
C SER A 18 -9.10 4.98 -1.62
N ILE A 19 -7.82 4.73 -1.93
CA ILE A 19 -7.39 4.32 -3.28
C ILE A 19 -8.10 3.03 -3.70
N THR A 20 -8.18 2.05 -2.80
CA THR A 20 -8.87 0.78 -3.06
C THR A 20 -10.34 1.02 -3.46
N GLN A 21 -11.06 1.85 -2.70
CA GLN A 21 -12.47 2.16 -2.97
C GLN A 21 -12.66 2.86 -4.32
N LEU A 22 -11.75 3.77 -4.69
CA LEU A 22 -11.80 4.46 -5.99
C LEU A 22 -11.60 3.47 -7.14
N ILE A 23 -10.67 2.52 -6.98
CA ILE A 23 -10.43 1.48 -7.98
C ILE A 23 -11.65 0.56 -8.11
N GLU A 24 -12.21 0.10 -6.99
CA GLU A 24 -13.36 -0.81 -6.95
C GLU A 24 -14.64 -0.18 -7.52
N ALA A 25 -14.85 1.11 -7.30
CA ALA A 25 -16.03 1.84 -7.74
C ALA A 25 -16.10 2.05 -9.26
N ALA A 26 -14.95 2.03 -9.94
CA ALA A 26 -14.88 2.26 -11.39
C ALA A 26 -15.46 1.10 -12.20
N ASN A 27 -16.20 1.43 -13.26
CA ASN A 27 -16.80 0.50 -14.20
C ASN A 27 -16.37 0.80 -15.64
N GLU A 28 -16.60 -0.16 -16.53
CA GLU A 28 -16.31 0.00 -17.94
C GLU A 28 -17.10 1.18 -18.54
N GLY A 29 -16.40 2.09 -19.21
CA GLY A 29 -16.98 3.29 -19.82
C GLY A 29 -17.07 4.52 -18.91
N ASP A 30 -16.68 4.42 -17.63
CA ASP A 30 -16.63 5.57 -16.72
C ASP A 30 -15.53 6.58 -17.11
N ASP A 31 -15.74 7.86 -16.81
CA ASP A 31 -14.67 8.86 -16.85
C ASP A 31 -13.75 8.69 -15.63
N LEU A 32 -12.57 8.15 -15.88
CA LEU A 32 -11.59 7.84 -14.85
C LEU A 32 -10.72 9.05 -14.45
N GLU A 33 -10.83 10.21 -15.09
CA GLU A 33 -9.94 11.34 -14.82
C GLU A 33 -10.10 11.90 -13.40
N GLY A 34 -11.34 12.05 -12.93
CA GLY A 34 -11.63 12.50 -11.57
C GLY A 34 -11.10 11.53 -10.50
N PRO A 35 -11.54 10.25 -10.53
CA PRO A 35 -11.04 9.22 -9.61
C PRO A 35 -9.51 9.05 -9.65
N TYR A 36 -8.89 9.14 -10.84
CA TYR A 36 -7.45 9.03 -10.98
C TYR A 36 -6.69 10.15 -10.26
N LYS A 37 -7.13 11.40 -10.38
CA LYS A 37 -6.53 12.52 -9.63
C LYS A 37 -6.65 12.33 -8.12
N GLU A 38 -7.80 11.85 -7.66
CA GLU A 38 -7.98 11.56 -6.23
C GLU A 38 -7.03 10.45 -5.77
N ILE A 39 -6.80 9.41 -6.59
CA ILE A 39 -5.79 8.38 -6.31
C ILE A 39 -4.39 8.99 -6.16
N GLU A 40 -4.00 9.94 -7.01
CA GLU A 40 -2.71 10.64 -6.90
C GLU A 40 -2.60 11.46 -5.61
N GLU A 41 -3.66 12.16 -5.22
CA GLU A 41 -3.71 12.90 -3.96
C GLU A 41 -3.60 11.98 -2.74
N LYS A 42 -4.28 10.82 -2.76
CA LYS A 42 -4.17 9.81 -1.69
C LYS A 42 -2.79 9.16 -1.65
N ARG A 43 -2.13 8.94 -2.79
CA ARG A 43 -0.71 8.53 -2.84
C ARG A 43 0.16 9.55 -2.12
N ASP A 44 -0.02 10.84 -2.39
CA ASP A 44 0.78 11.89 -1.74
C ASP A 44 0.60 11.93 -0.23
N ILE A 45 -0.61 11.64 0.26
CA ILE A 45 -0.86 11.51 1.71
C ILE A 45 -0.03 10.35 2.29
N VAL A 46 0.00 9.19 1.62
CA VAL A 46 0.82 8.04 2.07
C VAL A 46 2.31 8.40 2.11
N VAL A 47 2.83 9.03 1.04
CA VAL A 47 4.24 9.43 0.96
C VAL A 47 4.59 10.45 2.06
N LYS A 48 3.78 11.49 2.24
CA LYS A 48 4.01 12.52 3.28
C LYS A 48 3.91 11.94 4.69
N ALA A 49 2.97 11.02 4.94
CA ALA A 49 2.87 10.36 6.24
C ALA A 49 4.13 9.52 6.53
N ALA A 50 4.67 8.83 5.52
CA ALA A 50 5.89 8.03 5.66
C ALA A 50 7.15 8.86 5.95
N GLU A 51 7.22 10.08 5.42
CA GLU A 51 8.28 11.06 5.74
C GLU A 51 8.20 11.53 7.21
N GLY A 52 6.99 11.64 7.74
CA GLY A 52 6.72 12.00 9.14
C GLY A 52 6.86 10.85 10.15
N ALA A 53 7.42 9.69 9.75
CA ALA A 53 7.47 8.52 10.60
C ALA A 53 8.26 8.77 11.91
N PRO A 54 7.80 8.24 13.06
CA PRO A 54 8.53 8.36 14.32
C PRO A 54 9.95 7.79 14.23
N SER A 55 10.88 8.37 15.00
CA SER A 55 12.23 7.81 15.20
C SER A 55 12.27 6.75 16.30
N ASP A 56 11.41 6.88 17.30
CA ASP A 56 11.45 6.07 18.51
C ASP A 56 10.57 4.84 18.36
N ILE A 57 11.04 3.71 18.85
CA ILE A 57 10.35 2.42 18.81
C ILE A 57 10.12 1.93 20.24
N PRO A 58 9.04 1.17 20.52
CA PRO A 58 8.86 0.56 21.82
C PRO A 58 10.07 -0.30 22.22
N ASP A 59 10.36 -0.39 23.52
CA ASP A 59 11.41 -1.25 24.04
C ASP A 59 11.13 -2.71 23.66
N PHE A 60 12.16 -3.48 23.29
CA PHE A 60 12.00 -4.88 22.92
C PHE A 60 11.64 -5.77 24.11
N ASP A 61 12.01 -5.34 25.32
CA ASP A 61 11.68 -6.05 26.56
C ASP A 61 10.24 -5.74 27.04
N ASP A 62 9.58 -4.72 26.47
CA ASP A 62 8.17 -4.42 26.74
C ASP A 62 7.26 -5.25 25.82
N GLU A 63 7.03 -6.51 26.23
CA GLU A 63 6.22 -7.47 25.48
C GLU A 63 4.81 -6.93 25.15
N GLY A 64 4.21 -6.15 26.05
CA GLY A 64 2.89 -5.56 25.86
C GLY A 64 2.89 -4.54 24.72
N ALA A 65 3.80 -3.57 24.76
CA ALA A 65 3.91 -2.55 23.72
C ALA A 65 4.35 -3.14 22.37
N GLN A 66 5.20 -4.18 22.37
CA GLN A 66 5.57 -4.89 21.14
C GLN A 66 4.39 -5.64 20.52
N LEU A 67 3.55 -6.27 21.34
CA LEU A 67 2.35 -6.96 20.86
C LEU A 67 1.32 -5.99 20.27
N GLU A 68 1.11 -4.83 20.91
CA GLU A 68 0.23 -3.78 20.37
C GLU A 68 0.74 -3.25 19.02
N LEU A 69 2.03 -2.95 18.94
CA LEU A 69 2.68 -2.51 17.70
C LEU A 69 2.53 -3.55 16.57
N LYS A 70 2.74 -4.83 16.90
CA LYS A 70 2.58 -5.95 15.98
C LYS A 70 1.16 -6.10 15.47
N ASN A 71 0.17 -5.95 16.35
CA ASN A 71 -1.25 -6.00 15.96
C ASN A 71 -1.63 -4.81 15.09
N ALA A 72 -1.10 -3.62 15.39
CA ALA A 72 -1.33 -2.43 14.57
C ALA A 72 -0.72 -2.56 13.17
N ALA A 73 0.42 -3.26 13.02
CA ALA A 73 1.05 -3.49 11.72
C ALA A 73 0.20 -4.34 10.76
N ASP A 74 -0.77 -5.13 11.26
CA ASP A 74 -1.68 -5.86 10.37
C ASP A 74 -2.63 -4.93 9.60
N ILE A 75 -2.91 -3.71 10.11
CA ILE A 75 -3.81 -2.74 9.49
C ILE A 75 -3.33 -2.33 8.08
N PRO A 76 -2.11 -1.78 7.90
CA PRO A 76 -1.60 -1.42 6.58
C PRO A 76 -1.34 -2.64 5.69
N VAL A 77 -1.01 -3.81 6.26
CA VAL A 77 -0.88 -5.07 5.49
C VAL A 77 -2.21 -5.47 4.86
N VAL A 78 -3.30 -5.44 5.63
CA VAL A 78 -4.65 -5.75 5.10
C VAL A 78 -5.08 -4.74 4.05
N ALA A 79 -4.85 -3.44 4.29
CA ALA A 79 -5.14 -2.40 3.30
C ALA A 79 -4.36 -2.62 2.00
N GLY A 80 -3.07 -2.95 2.09
CA GLY A 80 -2.23 -3.23 0.92
C GLY A 80 -2.70 -4.45 0.11
N ASN A 81 -3.08 -5.54 0.79
CA ASN A 81 -3.59 -6.74 0.11
C ASN A 81 -4.88 -6.44 -0.66
N LYS A 82 -5.79 -5.68 -0.05
CA LYS A 82 -7.02 -5.25 -0.71
C LYS A 82 -6.74 -4.36 -1.92
N LEU A 83 -5.81 -3.42 -1.81
CA LEU A 83 -5.43 -2.55 -2.93
C LEU A 83 -4.89 -3.34 -4.13
N VAL A 84 -3.98 -4.28 -3.87
CA VAL A 84 -3.42 -5.18 -4.90
C VAL A 84 -4.53 -5.99 -5.55
N THR A 85 -5.44 -6.57 -4.75
CA THR A 85 -6.57 -7.35 -5.25
C THR A 85 -7.51 -6.50 -6.13
N ALA A 86 -7.89 -5.31 -5.66
CA ALA A 86 -8.76 -4.40 -6.40
C ALA A 86 -8.17 -4.01 -7.76
N LEU A 87 -6.87 -3.71 -7.82
CA LEU A 87 -6.21 -3.41 -9.10
C LEU A 87 -6.18 -4.63 -10.03
N GLU A 88 -5.97 -5.84 -9.49
CA GLU A 88 -6.00 -7.07 -10.30
C GLU A 88 -7.39 -7.31 -10.91
N GLU A 89 -8.45 -7.14 -10.12
CA GLU A 89 -9.84 -7.34 -10.56
C GLU A 89 -10.33 -6.26 -11.52
N LYS A 90 -9.93 -5.01 -11.31
CA LYS A 90 -10.35 -3.85 -12.11
C LYS A 90 -9.33 -3.42 -13.16
N ARG A 91 -8.30 -4.23 -13.39
CA ARG A 91 -7.20 -3.90 -14.33
C ARG A 91 -7.70 -3.46 -15.70
N ASP A 92 -8.66 -4.19 -16.26
CA ASP A 92 -9.12 -3.94 -17.63
C ASP A 92 -9.94 -2.64 -17.73
N VAL A 93 -10.56 -2.19 -16.64
CA VAL A 93 -11.20 -0.85 -16.57
C VAL A 93 -10.14 0.24 -16.54
N TRP A 94 -9.10 0.04 -15.74
CA TRP A 94 -8.08 1.06 -15.47
C TRP A 94 -6.88 1.07 -16.43
N MET A 95 -6.81 0.13 -17.37
CA MET A 95 -5.65 -0.03 -18.26
C MET A 95 -5.32 1.22 -19.10
N SER A 96 -6.29 2.12 -19.30
CA SER A 96 -6.08 3.42 -19.95
C SER A 96 -5.23 4.40 -19.12
N LYS A 97 -5.21 4.26 -17.78
CA LYS A 97 -4.40 5.07 -16.85
C LYS A 97 -3.05 4.39 -16.59
N LYS A 98 -2.10 4.64 -17.50
CA LYS A 98 -0.81 3.94 -17.61
C LYS A 98 0.01 3.89 -16.32
N ASP A 99 -0.05 4.94 -15.51
CA ASP A 99 0.75 5.08 -14.30
C ASP A 99 0.06 4.54 -13.04
N LEU A 100 -1.22 4.10 -13.11
CA LEU A 100 -1.91 3.56 -11.94
C LEU A 100 -1.18 2.37 -11.33
N GLY A 101 -0.71 1.43 -12.16
CA GLY A 101 0.08 0.30 -11.68
C GLY A 101 1.39 0.71 -10.98
N LYS A 102 1.99 1.85 -11.39
CA LYS A 102 3.18 2.40 -10.71
C LYS A 102 2.80 3.07 -9.39
N ILE A 103 1.69 3.80 -9.35
CA ILE A 103 1.17 4.43 -8.13
C ILE A 103 0.84 3.37 -7.08
N VAL A 104 0.11 2.31 -7.44
CA VAL A 104 -0.21 1.21 -6.52
C VAL A 104 1.07 0.56 -6.00
N LYS A 105 2.05 0.31 -6.87
CA LYS A 105 3.36 -0.19 -6.44
C LYS A 105 4.03 0.76 -5.44
N GLU A 106 4.08 2.06 -5.74
CA GLU A 106 4.70 3.06 -4.87
C GLU A 106 4.04 3.12 -3.49
N VAL A 107 2.70 3.09 -3.44
CA VAL A 107 1.93 3.06 -2.19
C VAL A 107 2.27 1.82 -1.37
N ILE A 108 2.29 0.63 -1.99
CA ILE A 108 2.63 -0.63 -1.30
C ILE A 108 4.07 -0.58 -0.76
N HIS A 109 5.02 -0.15 -1.58
CA HIS A 109 6.42 -0.04 -1.17
C HIS A 109 6.61 0.98 -0.03
N THR A 110 5.87 2.09 -0.08
CA THR A 110 5.92 3.11 0.97
C THR A 110 5.33 2.58 2.29
N ASN A 111 4.18 1.89 2.22
CA ASN A 111 3.59 1.22 3.39
C ASN A 111 4.56 0.19 3.99
N ASN A 112 5.21 -0.61 3.15
CA ASN A 112 6.20 -1.58 3.60
C ASN A 112 7.39 -0.91 4.29
N ALA A 113 7.93 0.17 3.71
CA ALA A 113 9.04 0.90 4.31
C ALA A 113 8.65 1.48 5.69
N VAL A 114 7.42 1.97 5.84
CA VAL A 114 6.88 2.42 7.14
C VAL A 114 6.73 1.25 8.11
N LEU A 115 6.20 0.13 7.63
CA LEU A 115 5.98 -1.08 8.41
C LEU A 115 7.27 -1.68 8.95
N GLU A 116 8.37 -1.66 8.20
CA GLU A 116 9.63 -2.30 8.60
C GLU A 116 10.45 -1.46 9.58
N LYS A 117 10.28 -0.13 9.60
CA LYS A 117 11.04 0.79 10.47
C LYS A 117 11.03 0.39 11.96
N PRO A 118 9.89 0.07 12.59
CA PRO A 118 9.87 -0.30 14.00
C PRO A 118 10.33 -1.75 14.30
N TYR A 119 10.65 -2.54 13.27
CA TYR A 119 11.08 -3.94 13.42
C TYR A 119 12.49 -4.16 12.87
N PRO A 120 13.53 -3.60 13.52
CA PRO A 120 14.91 -3.94 13.18
C PRO A 120 15.16 -5.43 13.43
N PRO A 121 16.27 -6.01 12.91
CA PRO A 121 16.55 -7.44 13.02
C PRO A 121 16.56 -8.03 14.44
N ALA A 122 16.76 -7.19 15.47
CA ALA A 122 16.71 -7.59 16.87
C ALA A 122 15.29 -7.71 17.45
N ASN A 123 14.27 -7.16 16.77
CA ASN A 123 12.89 -7.23 17.21
C ASN A 123 12.32 -8.65 16.96
N PRO A 124 11.66 -9.28 17.95
CA PRO A 124 11.15 -10.66 17.84
C PRO A 124 10.12 -10.84 16.71
N TYR A 125 9.40 -9.80 16.32
CA TYR A 125 8.38 -9.85 15.28
C TYR A 125 8.90 -9.48 13.88
N ALA A 126 10.15 -9.04 13.74
CA ALA A 126 10.73 -8.63 12.46
C ALA A 126 10.63 -9.71 11.35
N PRO A 127 10.86 -11.01 11.60
CA PRO A 127 10.71 -12.04 10.57
C PRO A 127 9.28 -12.16 10.03
N GLU A 128 8.27 -12.04 10.89
CA GLU A 128 6.86 -12.11 10.49
C GLU A 128 6.48 -10.90 9.62
N ILE A 129 6.84 -9.69 10.06
CA ILE A 129 6.56 -8.45 9.33
C ILE A 129 7.27 -8.45 7.98
N SER A 130 8.57 -8.79 7.94
CA SER A 130 9.32 -8.86 6.68
C SER A 130 8.75 -9.91 5.71
N GLY A 131 8.21 -11.02 6.23
CA GLY A 131 7.53 -12.02 5.39
C GLY A 131 6.28 -11.45 4.71
N LYS A 132 5.48 -10.68 5.46
CA LYS A 132 4.25 -10.03 4.96
C LYS A 132 4.58 -8.93 3.93
N THR A 133 5.56 -8.08 4.20
CA THR A 133 5.95 -6.97 3.30
C THR A 133 6.51 -7.50 1.99
N LYS A 134 7.41 -8.50 2.01
CA LYS A 134 7.98 -9.12 0.80
C LYS A 134 6.93 -9.73 -0.11
N LYS A 135 5.90 -10.36 0.46
CA LYS A 135 4.80 -10.93 -0.33
C LYS A 135 4.05 -9.83 -1.08
N LEU A 136 3.66 -8.75 -0.38
CA LEU A 136 3.00 -7.59 -0.96
C LEU A 136 3.85 -6.88 -2.03
N GLU A 137 5.16 -6.77 -1.78
CA GLU A 137 6.11 -6.24 -2.76
C GLU A 137 6.15 -7.08 -4.04
N ALA A 138 6.24 -8.40 -3.91
CA ALA A 138 6.26 -9.28 -5.07
C ALA A 138 4.97 -9.16 -5.89
N GLU A 139 3.81 -9.14 -5.22
CA GLU A 139 2.50 -9.02 -5.86
C GLU A 139 2.31 -7.67 -6.54
N SER A 140 2.64 -6.56 -5.87
CA SER A 140 2.53 -5.22 -6.45
C SER A 140 3.49 -5.03 -7.63
N ASN A 141 4.72 -5.57 -7.58
CA ASN A 141 5.64 -5.59 -8.72
C ASN A 141 5.11 -6.40 -9.89
N ARG A 142 4.48 -7.56 -9.63
CA ARG A 142 3.83 -8.37 -10.69
C ARG A 142 2.71 -7.57 -11.35
N LEU A 143 1.82 -6.95 -10.57
CA LEU A 143 0.70 -6.18 -11.09
C LEU A 143 1.12 -4.95 -11.86
N ALA A 144 2.09 -4.17 -11.37
CA ALA A 144 2.62 -3.01 -12.09
C ALA A 144 3.10 -3.41 -13.50
N LYS A 145 3.84 -4.51 -13.62
CA LYS A 145 4.30 -5.04 -14.92
C LYS A 145 3.13 -5.48 -15.81
N GLN A 146 2.13 -6.15 -15.25
CA GLN A 146 0.94 -6.58 -15.99
C GLN A 146 0.11 -5.40 -16.49
N HIS A 147 -0.06 -4.37 -15.67
CA HIS A 147 -0.79 -3.15 -16.02
C HIS A 147 -0.13 -2.41 -17.18
N THR A 148 1.20 -2.25 -17.13
CA THR A 148 1.96 -1.68 -18.26
C THR A 148 1.90 -2.56 -19.51
N LYS A 149 1.89 -3.89 -19.36
CA LYS A 149 1.81 -4.81 -20.51
C LYS A 149 0.43 -4.80 -21.17
N ALA A 150 -0.66 -4.79 -20.39
CA ALA A 150 -2.03 -4.76 -20.89
C ALA A 150 -2.27 -3.51 -21.76
N GLU A 151 -1.74 -2.37 -21.34
CA GLU A 151 -1.74 -1.13 -22.12
C GLU A 151 -1.04 -1.29 -23.48
N ALA A 152 0.17 -1.85 -23.48
CA ALA A 152 0.93 -2.07 -24.71
C ALA A 152 0.23 -3.06 -25.69
N GLU A 153 -0.67 -3.90 -25.21
CA GLU A 153 -1.46 -4.82 -26.04
C GLU A 153 -2.77 -4.18 -26.55
N ALA A 154 -3.43 -3.31 -25.79
CA ALA A 154 -4.59 -2.55 -26.27
C ALA A 154 -4.21 -1.55 -27.37
N ASN A 155 -3.12 -0.81 -27.20
CA ASN A 155 -2.67 0.17 -28.20
C ASN A 155 -2.21 -0.45 -29.54
N LYS A 156 -2.07 -1.78 -29.62
CA LYS A 156 -1.74 -2.50 -30.86
C LYS A 156 -2.98 -2.99 -31.61
N LYS A 157 -4.16 -2.93 -30.99
CA LYS A 157 -5.44 -3.38 -31.56
C LYS A 157 -6.31 -2.24 -32.08
N GLU A 158 -5.94 -0.99 -31.76
CA GLU A 158 -6.44 0.23 -32.40
C GLU A 158 -5.59 0.60 -33.63
#